data_AF-A0A510L6S8-F1
#
_entry.id   AF-A0A510L6S8-F1
#
_cell.length_a   1.000
_cell.length_b   1.000
_cell.length_c   1.000
_cell.angle_alpha   90.00
_cell.angle_beta   90.00
_cell.angle_gamma   90.00
#
_symmetry.space_group_name_H-M   'P 1'
#
loop_
_entity.id
_entity.type
_entity.pdbx_description
1 polymer ?
#
loop_
_entity_poly.entity_id
_entity_poly.type
_entity_poly.pdbx_seq_one_letter_code
_entity_poly.pdbx_strand_id
1 'polypeptide(L)'
;MDFQNLQDELIEKKLNLTEYLKKSKDVVKVFLKENKLWTIFFIIANIWMLFCAAFEKKLTSESYVRLYNSFRYLISMLNTVAPVYSNLFYTAVIMKMGFKIENREDEFTFKKLFLKFLMLTLVYFIVSMLGGFLILPAAIILLYSKASLVGIVIAGIIIIAIIVFVVIMFLYFIQIYCIRKMMIFDVLQYNLEISKGNRMRAIIPIIVFVLLNAILRVPFFLRLFDKIPLIIIFPISAIAGIISSFLGIFILVMGVIIFLNVEYDYLEKQGL
;
A
#
# COMPACT_ATOMS: atom_id res chain seq x y z
N MET A 1 -23.78 -0.78 8.66
CA MET A 1 -23.79 0.25 7.60
C MET A 1 -24.50 -0.39 6.43
N ASP A 2 -25.38 0.35 5.80
CA ASP A 2 -26.04 -0.06 4.56
C ASP A 2 -25.16 0.36 3.38
N PHE A 3 -24.78 -0.58 2.51
CA PHE A 3 -23.91 -0.31 1.38
C PHE A 3 -24.66 0.30 0.19
N GLN A 4 -25.97 0.04 0.05
CA GLN A 4 -26.78 0.66 -0.99
C GLN A 4 -26.82 2.18 -0.76
N ASN A 5 -27.14 2.59 0.47
CA ASN A 5 -27.11 4.01 0.86
C ASN A 5 -25.72 4.65 0.67
N LEU A 6 -24.63 3.87 0.80
CA LEU A 6 -23.29 4.39 0.51
C LEU A 6 -23.08 4.57 -0.99
N GLN A 7 -23.46 3.59 -1.80
CA GLN A 7 -23.34 3.68 -3.25
C GLN A 7 -24.08 4.90 -3.79
N ASP A 8 -25.35 5.05 -3.41
CA ASP A 8 -26.21 6.16 -3.82
C ASP A 8 -25.57 7.51 -3.43
N GLU A 9 -25.05 7.62 -2.20
CA GLU A 9 -24.37 8.84 -1.75
C GLU A 9 -23.06 9.14 -2.52
N LEU A 10 -22.34 8.10 -2.97
CA LEU A 10 -21.13 8.25 -3.79
C LEU A 10 -21.46 8.67 -5.22
N ILE A 11 -22.65 8.35 -5.72
CA ILE A 11 -23.16 8.76 -7.03
C ILE A 11 -23.67 10.20 -6.97
N GLU A 12 -24.52 10.51 -5.99
CA GLU A 12 -25.25 11.79 -5.92
C GLU A 12 -24.36 13.00 -5.61
N LYS A 13 -23.26 12.81 -4.87
CA LYS A 13 -22.42 13.94 -4.47
C LYS A 13 -20.95 13.62 -4.34
N LYS A 14 -20.16 14.68 -4.49
CA LYS A 14 -18.72 14.69 -4.18
C LYS A 14 -18.50 14.78 -2.69
N LEU A 15 -17.90 13.73 -2.12
CA LEU A 15 -17.59 13.73 -0.69
C LEU A 15 -16.44 14.68 -0.35
N ASN A 16 -16.52 15.28 0.83
CA ASN A 16 -15.40 16.01 1.44
C ASN A 16 -14.50 15.08 2.29
N LEU A 17 -13.38 15.60 2.78
CA LEU A 17 -12.41 14.84 3.56
C LEU A 17 -13.03 14.18 4.82
N THR A 18 -13.84 14.91 5.57
CA THR A 18 -14.48 14.41 6.80
C THR A 18 -15.45 13.29 6.48
N GLU A 19 -16.19 13.41 5.38
CA GLU A 19 -17.10 12.36 4.90
C GLU A 19 -16.32 11.12 4.48
N TYR A 20 -15.23 11.25 3.70
CA TYR A 20 -14.36 10.12 3.37
C TYR A 20 -13.87 9.39 4.62
N LEU A 21 -13.41 10.12 5.64
CA LEU A 21 -12.96 9.52 6.89
C LEU A 21 -14.07 8.74 7.61
N LYS A 22 -15.26 9.35 7.72
CA LYS A 22 -16.42 8.74 8.39
C LYS A 22 -16.87 7.47 7.67
N LYS A 23 -17.06 7.54 6.35
CA LYS A 23 -17.48 6.38 5.54
C LYS A 23 -16.43 5.28 5.55
N SER A 24 -15.15 5.64 5.45
CA SER A 24 -14.06 4.66 5.53
C SER A 24 -14.04 3.94 6.87
N LYS A 25 -14.24 4.65 7.98
CA LYS A 25 -14.32 4.04 9.32
C LYS A 25 -15.46 3.03 9.42
N ASP A 26 -16.63 3.38 8.92
CA ASP A 26 -17.81 2.51 8.98
C ASP A 26 -17.63 1.26 8.10
N VAL A 27 -17.09 1.41 6.88
CA VAL A 27 -16.78 0.28 5.99
C VAL A 27 -15.69 -0.61 6.57
N VAL A 28 -14.62 -0.05 7.14
CA VAL A 28 -13.57 -0.82 7.84
C VAL A 28 -14.17 -1.65 8.98
N LYS A 29 -15.08 -1.09 9.77
CA LYS A 29 -15.74 -1.83 10.87
C LYS A 29 -16.50 -3.05 10.37
N VAL A 30 -17.22 -2.93 9.25
CA VAL A 30 -17.90 -4.06 8.61
C VAL A 30 -16.88 -5.08 8.11
N PHE A 31 -15.86 -4.63 7.38
CA PHE A 31 -14.82 -5.50 6.82
C PHE A 31 -14.15 -6.36 7.90
N LEU A 32 -13.74 -5.75 9.01
CA LEU A 32 -13.09 -6.44 10.13
C LEU A 32 -14.01 -7.48 10.79
N LYS A 33 -15.32 -7.19 10.86
CA LYS A 33 -16.31 -8.12 11.45
C LYS A 33 -16.49 -9.36 10.58
N GLU A 34 -16.50 -9.19 9.26
CA GLU A 34 -16.72 -10.27 8.28
C GLU A 34 -15.44 -11.06 7.97
N ASN A 35 -14.27 -10.41 8.03
CA ASN A 35 -13.00 -10.97 7.58
C ASN A 35 -11.99 -11.17 8.72
N LYS A 36 -12.48 -11.57 9.90
CA LYS A 36 -11.68 -11.70 11.13
C LYS A 36 -10.41 -12.53 10.94
N LEU A 37 -10.53 -13.72 10.36
CA LEU A 37 -9.41 -14.65 10.23
C LEU A 37 -8.31 -14.09 9.31
N TRP A 38 -8.68 -13.57 8.14
CA TRP A 38 -7.74 -12.95 7.21
C TRP A 38 -7.07 -11.72 7.84
N THR A 39 -7.82 -10.94 8.60
CA THR A 39 -7.29 -9.77 9.32
C THR A 39 -6.28 -10.19 10.39
N ILE A 40 -6.55 -11.25 11.16
CA ILE A 40 -5.63 -11.76 12.18
C ILE A 40 -4.31 -12.22 11.53
N PHE A 41 -4.38 -12.99 10.44
CA PHE A 41 -3.19 -13.40 9.71
C PHE A 41 -2.41 -12.20 9.14
N PHE A 42 -3.11 -11.18 8.66
CA PHE A 42 -2.47 -9.94 8.19
C PHE A 42 -1.77 -9.18 9.31
N ILE A 43 -2.36 -9.10 10.50
CA ILE A 43 -1.73 -8.51 11.68
C ILE A 43 -0.46 -9.29 12.04
N ILE A 44 -0.56 -10.62 12.13
CA ILE A 44 0.59 -11.49 12.43
C ILE A 44 1.71 -11.29 11.39
N ALA A 45 1.37 -11.26 10.11
CA ALA A 45 2.34 -11.04 9.02
C ALA A 45 3.06 -9.69 9.15
N ASN A 46 2.35 -8.61 9.52
CA ASN A 46 2.97 -7.30 9.71
C ASN A 46 3.86 -7.24 10.96
N ILE A 47 3.41 -7.79 12.09
CA ILE A 47 4.23 -7.88 13.32
C ILE A 47 5.53 -8.62 13.01
N TRP A 48 5.40 -9.76 12.34
CA TRP A 48 6.54 -10.60 11.96
C TRP A 48 7.51 -9.85 11.04
N MET A 49 7.00 -9.18 10.00
CA MET A 49 7.82 -8.43 9.06
C MET A 49 8.62 -7.32 9.76
N LEU A 50 8.01 -6.57 10.68
CA LEU A 50 8.71 -5.52 11.44
C LEU A 50 9.76 -6.10 12.38
N PHE A 51 9.43 -7.20 13.06
CA PHE A 51 10.36 -7.88 13.94
C PHE A 51 11.58 -8.41 13.18
N CYS A 52 11.34 -9.11 12.06
CA CYS A 52 12.42 -9.65 11.23
C CYS A 52 13.29 -8.57 10.60
N ALA A 53 12.71 -7.43 10.19
CA ALA A 53 13.49 -6.31 9.67
C ALA A 53 14.51 -5.79 10.71
N ALA A 54 14.07 -5.56 11.95
CA ALA A 54 14.96 -5.13 13.02
C ALA A 54 15.96 -6.23 13.42
N PHE A 55 15.51 -7.49 13.46
CA PHE A 55 16.36 -8.64 13.78
C PHE A 55 17.50 -8.82 12.76
N GLU A 56 17.21 -8.70 11.47
CA GLU A 56 18.18 -8.80 10.39
C GLU A 56 19.25 -7.69 10.46
N LYS A 57 18.85 -6.45 10.76
CA LYS A 57 19.80 -5.34 10.96
C LYS A 57 20.72 -5.57 12.15
N LYS A 58 20.19 -6.09 13.25
CA LYS A 58 21.00 -6.41 14.43
C LYS A 58 22.00 -7.53 14.15
N LEU A 59 21.57 -8.62 13.50
CA LEU A 59 22.42 -9.77 13.19
C LEU A 59 23.53 -9.47 12.18
N THR A 60 23.34 -8.46 11.32
CA THR A 60 24.39 -7.99 10.40
C THR A 60 25.40 -7.04 11.06
N SER A 61 25.17 -6.64 12.32
CA SER A 61 26.02 -5.69 13.07
C SER A 61 26.84 -6.30 14.20
N GLU A 62 26.47 -7.49 14.70
CA GLU A 62 27.10 -8.12 15.88
C GLU A 62 27.72 -9.51 15.56
N SER A 63 28.58 -10.00 16.45
CA SER A 63 29.27 -11.30 16.47
C SER A 63 28.35 -12.55 16.52
N TYR A 64 27.06 -12.41 16.20
CA TYR A 64 26.03 -13.46 16.18
C TYR A 64 25.87 -14.16 14.82
N VAL A 65 26.88 -14.07 13.94
CA VAL A 65 26.89 -14.73 12.61
C VAL A 65 26.49 -16.20 12.69
N ARG A 66 26.87 -16.90 13.76
CA ARG A 66 26.53 -18.31 13.97
C ARG A 66 25.02 -18.53 14.20
N LEU A 67 24.36 -17.68 15.00
CA LEU A 67 22.91 -17.70 15.22
C LEU A 67 22.14 -17.26 13.97
N TYR A 68 22.63 -16.22 13.29
CA TYR A 68 22.08 -15.79 11.99
C TYR A 68 22.10 -16.95 11.00
N ASN A 69 23.24 -17.61 10.81
CA ASN A 69 23.33 -18.72 9.85
C ASN A 69 22.37 -19.87 10.16
N SER A 70 22.12 -20.18 11.44
CA SER A 70 21.14 -21.20 11.83
C SER A 70 19.70 -20.83 11.51
N PHE A 71 19.33 -19.54 11.63
CA PHE A 71 17.96 -19.06 11.38
C PHE A 71 17.77 -18.35 10.04
N ARG A 72 18.83 -18.16 9.26
CA ARG A 72 18.85 -17.35 8.03
C ARG A 72 17.80 -17.81 7.04
N TYR A 73 17.71 -19.12 6.82
CA TYR A 73 16.73 -19.69 5.90
C TYR A 73 15.30 -19.45 6.38
N LEU A 74 15.03 -19.62 7.68
CA LEU A 74 13.71 -19.39 8.26
C LEU A 74 13.31 -17.90 8.18
N ILE A 75 14.23 -17.00 8.55
CA ILE A 75 14.03 -15.54 8.46
C ILE A 75 13.80 -15.13 7.00
N SER A 76 14.63 -15.61 6.07
CA SER A 76 14.53 -15.29 4.65
C SER A 76 13.24 -15.82 4.02
N MET A 77 12.84 -17.05 4.36
CA MET A 77 11.59 -17.64 3.87
C MET A 77 10.39 -16.84 4.37
N LEU A 78 10.33 -16.53 5.66
CA LEU A 78 9.21 -15.79 6.23
C LEU A 78 9.18 -14.32 5.80
N ASN A 79 10.35 -13.70 5.57
CA ASN A 79 10.48 -12.38 4.93
C ASN A 79 10.01 -12.37 3.47
N THR A 80 9.89 -13.53 2.82
CA THR A 80 9.32 -13.65 1.48
C THR A 80 7.81 -13.93 1.54
N VAL A 81 7.37 -14.79 2.45
CA VAL A 81 5.96 -15.19 2.57
C VAL A 81 5.08 -14.06 3.10
N ALA A 82 5.53 -13.31 4.11
CA ALA A 82 4.72 -12.26 4.73
C ALA A 82 4.36 -11.11 3.75
N PRO A 83 5.28 -10.60 2.90
CA PRO A 83 4.93 -9.63 1.87
C PRO A 83 3.99 -10.19 0.79
N VAL A 84 4.20 -11.44 0.35
CA VAL A 84 3.33 -12.13 -0.61
C VAL A 84 1.90 -12.21 -0.07
N TYR A 85 1.75 -12.68 1.17
CA TYR A 85 0.45 -12.72 1.84
C TYR A 85 -0.16 -11.32 2.00
N SER A 86 0.64 -10.33 2.40
CA SER A 86 0.17 -8.95 2.57
C SER A 86 -0.37 -8.37 1.26
N ASN A 87 0.32 -8.59 0.14
CA ASN A 87 -0.13 -8.13 -1.18
C ASN A 87 -1.40 -8.85 -1.65
N LEU A 88 -1.51 -10.16 -1.40
CA LEU A 88 -2.73 -10.91 -1.66
C LEU A 88 -3.90 -10.37 -0.81
N PHE A 89 -3.65 -10.12 0.48
CA PHE A 89 -4.62 -9.53 1.40
C PHE A 89 -5.07 -8.15 0.94
N TYR A 90 -4.15 -7.27 0.54
CA TYR A 90 -4.48 -5.93 0.00
C TYR A 90 -5.38 -6.01 -1.23
N THR A 91 -5.06 -6.90 -2.17
CA THR A 91 -5.88 -7.14 -3.36
C THR A 91 -7.28 -7.62 -2.95
N ALA A 92 -7.36 -8.51 -1.96
CA ALA A 92 -8.63 -9.01 -1.45
C ALA A 92 -9.48 -7.91 -0.77
N VAL A 93 -8.88 -7.02 0.01
CA VAL A 93 -9.59 -5.88 0.62
C VAL A 93 -10.21 -5.00 -0.47
N ILE A 94 -9.40 -4.60 -1.46
CA ILE A 94 -9.87 -3.70 -2.53
C ILE A 94 -11.02 -4.34 -3.31
N MET A 95 -10.88 -5.59 -3.73
CA MET A 95 -11.92 -6.30 -4.48
C MET A 95 -13.19 -6.49 -3.65
N LYS A 96 -13.06 -7.00 -2.42
CA LYS A 96 -14.23 -7.25 -1.55
C LYS A 96 -15.00 -5.97 -1.28
N MET A 97 -14.29 -4.89 -0.98
CA MET A 97 -14.95 -3.62 -0.65
C MET A 97 -15.56 -2.96 -1.87
N GLY A 98 -14.86 -2.96 -3.02
CA GLY A 98 -15.42 -2.42 -4.26
C GLY A 98 -16.67 -3.17 -4.70
N PHE A 99 -16.62 -4.50 -4.73
CA PHE A 99 -17.79 -5.31 -5.10
C PHE A 99 -18.94 -5.19 -4.10
N LYS A 100 -18.65 -5.08 -2.81
CA LYS A 100 -19.68 -4.90 -1.78
C LYS A 100 -20.38 -3.55 -1.86
N ILE A 101 -19.62 -2.47 -2.09
CA ILE A 101 -20.20 -1.13 -2.30
C ILE A 101 -21.10 -1.13 -3.52
N GLU A 102 -20.76 -1.86 -4.57
CA GLU A 102 -21.55 -1.93 -5.81
C GLU A 102 -22.60 -3.05 -5.83
N ASN A 103 -22.80 -3.74 -4.71
CA ASN A 103 -23.73 -4.88 -4.62
C ASN A 103 -23.47 -6.00 -5.65
N ARG A 104 -22.18 -6.26 -5.95
CA ARG A 104 -21.67 -7.29 -6.87
C ARG A 104 -20.80 -8.33 -6.14
N GLU A 105 -21.16 -8.67 -4.90
CA GLU A 105 -20.34 -9.55 -4.04
C GLU A 105 -20.13 -10.95 -4.67
N ASP A 106 -21.07 -11.42 -5.48
CA ASP A 106 -21.02 -12.69 -6.22
C ASP A 106 -19.89 -12.76 -7.26
N GLU A 107 -19.44 -11.61 -7.77
CA GLU A 107 -18.29 -11.54 -8.66
C GLU A 107 -16.94 -11.84 -7.97
N PHE A 108 -16.90 -11.86 -6.64
CA PHE A 108 -15.72 -12.18 -5.88
C PHE A 108 -15.47 -13.70 -5.88
N THR A 109 -14.43 -14.15 -6.60
CA THR A 109 -13.95 -15.53 -6.54
C THR A 109 -12.47 -15.59 -6.21
N PHE A 110 -12.04 -16.64 -5.50
CA PHE A 110 -10.62 -16.82 -5.17
C PHE A 110 -9.73 -16.92 -6.42
N LYS A 111 -10.23 -17.54 -7.50
CA LYS A 111 -9.53 -17.60 -8.79
C LYS A 111 -9.29 -16.19 -9.36
N LYS A 112 -10.32 -15.34 -9.38
CA LYS A 112 -10.22 -13.94 -9.85
C LYS A 112 -9.26 -13.13 -8.98
N LEU A 113 -9.34 -13.30 -7.65
CA LEU A 113 -8.42 -12.70 -6.69
C LEU A 113 -6.97 -13.09 -6.99
N PHE A 114 -6.69 -14.38 -7.10
CA PHE A 114 -5.34 -14.90 -7.29
C PHE A 114 -4.73 -14.41 -8.61
N LEU A 115 -5.52 -14.40 -9.70
CA LEU A 115 -5.07 -13.87 -10.99
C LEU A 115 -4.77 -12.38 -10.94
N LYS A 116 -5.65 -11.57 -10.33
CA LYS A 116 -5.43 -10.12 -10.18
C LYS A 116 -4.21 -9.83 -9.31
N PHE A 117 -4.03 -10.57 -8.22
CA PHE A 117 -2.84 -10.49 -7.37
C PHE A 117 -1.55 -10.78 -8.14
N LEU A 118 -1.52 -11.87 -8.94
CA LEU A 118 -0.35 -12.26 -9.72
C LEU A 118 0.01 -11.19 -10.75
N MET A 119 -0.99 -10.69 -11.48
CA MET A 119 -0.77 -9.65 -12.48
C MET A 119 -0.33 -8.32 -11.85
N LEU A 120 -0.91 -7.91 -10.72
CA LEU A 120 -0.44 -6.73 -9.99
C LEU A 120 1.01 -6.90 -9.53
N THR A 121 1.37 -8.09 -9.04
CA THR A 121 2.76 -8.38 -8.66
C THR A 121 3.71 -8.25 -9.84
N LEU A 122 3.32 -8.73 -11.02
CA LEU A 122 4.09 -8.56 -12.26
C LEU A 122 4.21 -7.08 -12.66
N VAL A 123 3.13 -6.32 -12.58
CA VAL A 123 3.15 -4.87 -12.88
C VAL A 123 4.08 -4.14 -11.90
N TYR A 124 4.00 -4.41 -10.60
CA TYR A 124 4.90 -3.82 -9.61
C TYR A 124 6.37 -4.20 -9.88
N PHE A 125 6.64 -5.42 -10.31
CA PHE A 125 7.98 -5.84 -10.68
C PHE A 125 8.51 -5.03 -11.88
N ILE A 126 7.70 -4.86 -12.94
CA ILE A 126 8.08 -4.06 -14.11
C ILE A 126 8.28 -2.59 -13.73
N VAL A 127 7.34 -2.00 -12.98
CA VAL A 127 7.41 -0.60 -12.54
C VAL A 127 8.61 -0.37 -11.62
N SER A 128 8.93 -1.31 -10.73
CA SER A 128 10.10 -1.19 -9.84
C SER A 128 11.42 -1.32 -10.60
N MET A 129 11.51 -2.20 -11.59
CA MET A 129 12.65 -2.28 -12.51
C MET A 129 12.85 -0.96 -13.25
N LEU A 130 11.80 -0.43 -13.89
CA LEU A 130 11.83 0.86 -14.59
C LEU A 130 12.19 2.01 -13.63
N GLY A 131 11.61 2.03 -12.43
CA GLY A 131 11.94 3.01 -11.39
C GLY A 131 13.40 2.94 -10.96
N GLY A 132 13.97 1.74 -10.85
CA GLY A 132 15.40 1.54 -10.57
C GLY A 132 16.29 2.17 -11.65
N PHE A 133 15.94 1.98 -12.93
CA PHE A 133 16.63 2.64 -14.05
C PHE A 133 16.50 4.16 -13.99
N LEU A 134 15.32 4.68 -13.66
CA LEU A 134 15.09 6.13 -13.55
C LEU A 134 15.90 6.77 -12.41
N ILE A 135 16.25 6.02 -11.36
CA ILE A 135 17.05 6.51 -10.23
C ILE A 135 18.56 6.52 -10.52
N LEU A 136 19.03 5.83 -11.58
CA LEU A 136 20.46 5.78 -11.94
C LEU A 136 21.13 7.16 -12.06
N PRO A 137 20.52 8.19 -12.69
CA PRO A 137 21.11 9.53 -12.75
C PRO A 137 21.39 10.12 -11.37
N ALA A 138 20.49 9.90 -10.40
CA ALA A 138 20.69 10.36 -9.02
C ALA A 138 21.88 9.65 -8.36
N ALA A 139 22.02 8.33 -8.59
CA ALA A 139 23.17 7.57 -8.09
C ALA A 139 24.50 8.03 -8.72
N ILE A 140 24.52 8.30 -10.03
CA ILE A 140 25.70 8.83 -10.74
C ILE A 140 26.12 10.19 -10.18
N ILE A 141 25.15 11.09 -9.94
CA ILE A 141 25.40 12.41 -9.35
C ILE A 141 26.02 12.28 -7.95
N LEU A 142 25.49 11.38 -7.11
CA LEU A 142 26.06 11.12 -5.79
C LEU A 142 27.50 10.63 -5.86
N LEU A 143 27.80 9.72 -6.79
CA LEU A 143 29.15 9.17 -6.98
C LEU A 143 30.13 10.25 -7.47
N TYR A 144 29.76 10.99 -8.52
CA TYR A 144 30.64 12.00 -9.12
C TYR A 144 30.90 13.18 -8.17
N SER A 145 29.86 13.62 -7.46
CA SER A 145 29.95 14.71 -6.49
C SER A 145 30.60 14.30 -5.16
N LYS A 146 31.03 13.04 -5.01
CA LYS A 146 31.55 12.44 -3.77
C LYS A 146 30.64 12.69 -2.57
N ALA A 147 29.33 12.62 -2.77
CA ALA A 147 28.31 12.93 -1.79
C ALA A 147 28.46 14.32 -1.13
N SER A 148 28.93 15.32 -1.89
CA SER A 148 28.84 16.72 -1.45
C SER A 148 27.40 17.12 -1.18
N LEU A 149 27.18 18.13 -0.32
CA LEU A 149 25.85 18.60 0.05
C LEU A 149 25.01 18.98 -1.18
N VAL A 150 25.62 19.66 -2.17
CA VAL A 150 24.95 20.02 -3.43
C VAL A 150 24.54 18.77 -4.21
N GLY A 151 25.43 17.78 -4.33
CA GLY A 151 25.12 16.52 -5.00
C GLY A 151 24.01 15.73 -4.32
N ILE A 152 23.99 15.70 -2.99
CA ILE A 152 22.91 15.07 -2.20
C ILE A 152 21.57 15.77 -2.46
N VAL A 153 21.54 17.10 -2.44
CA VAL A 153 20.31 17.88 -2.69
C VAL A 153 19.78 17.60 -4.10
N ILE A 154 20.64 17.65 -5.12
CA ILE A 154 20.23 17.39 -6.51
C ILE A 154 19.70 15.96 -6.68
N ALA A 155 20.43 14.97 -6.16
CA ALA A 155 19.99 13.57 -6.23
C ALA A 155 18.67 13.35 -5.49
N GLY A 156 18.48 14.01 -4.34
CA GLY A 156 17.22 13.99 -3.59
C GLY A 156 16.06 14.56 -4.40
N ILE A 157 16.25 15.69 -5.09
CA ILE A 157 15.22 16.29 -5.96
C ILE A 157 14.82 15.33 -7.08
N ILE A 158 15.79 14.68 -7.74
CA ILE A 158 15.51 13.70 -8.80
C ILE A 158 14.68 12.53 -8.27
N ILE A 159 15.07 11.96 -7.13
CA ILE A 159 14.34 10.84 -6.50
C ILE A 159 12.92 11.25 -6.15
N ILE A 160 12.73 12.42 -5.54
CA ILE A 160 11.40 12.93 -5.18
C ILE A 160 10.56 13.14 -6.45
N ALA A 161 11.12 13.72 -7.50
CA ALA A 161 10.41 13.93 -8.77
C ALA A 161 9.93 12.61 -9.39
N ILE A 162 10.78 11.57 -9.37
CA ILE A 162 10.41 10.22 -9.85
C ILE A 162 9.29 9.63 -9.00
N ILE A 163 9.38 9.72 -7.66
CA ILE A 163 8.31 9.21 -6.76
C ILE A 163 6.99 9.91 -7.05
N VAL A 164 6.99 11.25 -7.15
CA VAL A 164 5.79 12.03 -7.46
C VAL A 164 5.23 11.65 -8.82
N PHE A 165 6.09 11.49 -9.83
CA PHE A 165 5.68 11.06 -11.16
C PHE A 165 4.99 9.68 -11.12
N VAL A 166 5.59 8.68 -10.46
CA VAL A 166 5.02 7.34 -10.32
C VAL A 166 3.68 7.38 -9.59
N VAL A 167 3.57 8.12 -8.49
CA VAL A 167 2.32 8.25 -7.73
C VAL A 167 1.21 8.83 -8.61
N ILE A 168 1.49 9.87 -9.41
CA ILE A 168 0.52 10.47 -10.32
C ILE A 168 0.13 9.50 -11.44
N MET A 169 1.09 8.73 -11.97
CA MET A 169 0.85 7.78 -13.06
C MET A 169 -0.02 6.59 -12.65
N PHE A 170 -0.06 6.22 -11.36
CA PHE A 170 -0.75 5.01 -10.88
C PHE A 170 -1.81 5.28 -9.80
N LEU A 171 -2.29 6.52 -9.72
CA LEU A 171 -3.06 7.04 -8.59
C LEU A 171 -4.31 6.21 -8.23
N TYR A 172 -5.10 5.80 -9.22
CA TYR A 172 -6.28 4.93 -9.08
C TYR A 172 -6.10 3.55 -9.72
N PHE A 173 -4.92 3.28 -10.29
CA PHE A 173 -4.66 2.11 -11.13
C PHE A 173 -5.01 0.80 -10.43
N ILE A 174 -4.63 0.66 -9.15
CA ILE A 174 -4.86 -0.57 -8.38
C ILE A 174 -6.36 -0.79 -8.17
N GLN A 175 -7.11 0.27 -7.83
CA GLN A 175 -8.54 0.20 -7.56
C GLN A 175 -9.31 -0.16 -8.84
N ILE A 176 -9.03 0.54 -9.95
CA ILE A 176 -9.61 0.24 -11.26
C ILE A 176 -9.30 -1.20 -11.65
N TYR A 177 -8.02 -1.59 -11.61
CA TYR A 177 -7.62 -2.94 -12.01
C TYR A 177 -8.30 -4.00 -11.16
N CYS A 178 -8.49 -3.77 -9.86
CA CYS A 178 -9.14 -4.73 -8.98
C CYS A 178 -10.65 -4.86 -9.22
N ILE A 179 -11.35 -3.73 -9.37
CA ILE A 179 -12.82 -3.65 -9.33
C ILE A 179 -13.44 -3.77 -10.72
N ARG A 180 -12.78 -3.24 -11.75
CA ARG A 180 -13.27 -3.25 -13.13
C ARG A 180 -12.76 -4.48 -13.89
N LYS A 181 -13.48 -4.81 -14.96
CA LYS A 181 -13.12 -5.87 -15.92
C LYS A 181 -12.52 -5.21 -17.17
N MET A 182 -11.27 -4.80 -17.07
CA MET A 182 -10.52 -4.09 -18.11
C MET A 182 -9.13 -4.72 -18.28
N MET A 183 -8.51 -4.56 -19.45
CA MET A 183 -7.11 -4.97 -19.65
C MET A 183 -6.16 -3.95 -19.04
N ILE A 184 -4.93 -4.35 -18.73
CA ILE A 184 -3.95 -3.49 -18.02
C ILE A 184 -3.68 -2.16 -18.76
N PHE A 185 -3.60 -2.17 -20.08
CA PHE A 185 -3.38 -0.96 -20.87
C PHE A 185 -4.59 -0.01 -20.81
N ASP A 186 -5.80 -0.55 -20.92
CA ASP A 186 -7.04 0.24 -20.78
C ASP A 186 -7.12 0.83 -19.37
N VAL A 187 -6.75 0.07 -18.34
CA VAL A 187 -6.70 0.56 -16.96
C VAL A 187 -5.71 1.71 -16.79
N LEU A 188 -4.55 1.64 -17.43
CA LEU A 188 -3.57 2.73 -17.37
C LEU A 188 -4.12 4.01 -18.02
N GLN A 189 -4.74 3.89 -19.19
CA GLN A 189 -5.35 5.02 -19.90
C GLN A 189 -6.50 5.62 -19.08
N TYR A 190 -7.44 4.78 -18.64
CA TYR A 190 -8.59 5.19 -17.84
C TYR A 190 -8.18 5.83 -16.51
N ASN A 191 -7.15 5.28 -15.84
CA ASN A 191 -6.56 5.90 -14.66
C ASN A 191 -6.09 7.34 -14.91
N LEU A 192 -5.42 7.59 -16.05
CA LEU A 192 -4.94 8.92 -16.39
C LEU A 192 -6.10 9.88 -16.70
N GLU A 193 -7.17 9.39 -17.31
CA GLU A 193 -8.38 10.16 -17.58
C GLU A 193 -9.09 10.59 -16.30
N ILE A 194 -9.47 9.65 -15.43
CA ILE A 194 -10.19 9.98 -14.19
C ILE A 194 -9.32 10.79 -13.21
N SER A 195 -8.00 10.66 -13.32
CA SER A 195 -7.05 11.44 -12.52
C SER A 195 -7.01 12.92 -12.91
N LYS A 196 -7.38 13.30 -14.15
CA LYS A 196 -7.38 14.71 -14.57
C LYS A 196 -8.39 15.50 -13.73
N GLY A 197 -7.91 16.54 -13.05
CA GLY A 197 -8.74 17.39 -12.18
C GLY A 197 -9.06 16.80 -10.79
N ASN A 198 -8.80 15.51 -10.54
CA ASN A 198 -9.15 14.85 -9.28
C ASN A 198 -7.93 14.41 -8.43
N ARG A 199 -6.69 14.60 -8.90
CA ARG A 199 -5.46 14.11 -8.23
C ARG A 199 -5.39 14.45 -6.74
N MET A 200 -5.64 15.70 -6.38
CA MET A 200 -5.53 16.17 -4.99
C MET A 200 -6.58 15.52 -4.08
N ARG A 201 -7.72 15.11 -4.62
CA ARG A 201 -8.80 14.47 -3.87
C ARG A 201 -8.43 13.08 -3.39
N ALA A 202 -7.61 12.35 -4.12
CA ALA A 202 -7.04 11.10 -3.63
C ALA A 202 -5.80 11.30 -2.76
N ILE A 203 -4.91 12.21 -3.18
CA ILE A 203 -3.62 12.39 -2.51
C ILE A 203 -3.81 12.93 -1.09
N ILE A 204 -4.61 13.99 -0.90
CA ILE A 204 -4.73 14.67 0.41
C ILE A 204 -5.25 13.73 1.51
N PRO A 205 -6.36 12.98 1.33
CA PRO A 205 -6.83 12.07 2.37
C PRO A 205 -5.83 10.95 2.67
N ILE A 206 -5.22 10.37 1.63
CA ILE A 206 -4.39 9.17 1.76
C ILE A 206 -3.00 9.50 2.34
N ILE A 207 -2.39 10.62 1.96
CA ILE A 207 -0.99 10.92 2.29
C ILE A 207 -0.75 11.02 3.79
N VAL A 208 -1.69 11.56 4.56
CA VAL A 208 -1.57 11.67 6.02
C VAL A 208 -1.43 10.31 6.66
N PHE A 209 -2.26 9.34 6.26
CA PHE A 209 -2.20 7.98 6.81
C PHE A 209 -0.99 7.20 6.28
N VAL A 210 -0.59 7.43 5.03
CA VAL A 210 0.65 6.83 4.48
C VAL A 210 1.86 7.31 5.27
N LEU A 211 1.97 8.61 5.56
CA LEU A 211 3.05 9.18 6.37
C LEU A 211 3.02 8.65 7.80
N LEU A 212 1.85 8.60 8.43
CA LEU A 212 1.70 8.02 9.76
C LEU A 212 2.14 6.56 9.80
N ASN A 213 1.75 5.77 8.79
CA ASN A 213 2.15 4.38 8.67
C ASN A 213 3.67 4.24 8.40
N ALA A 214 4.26 5.15 7.63
CA ALA A 214 5.69 5.20 7.38
C ALA A 214 6.48 5.50 8.66
N ILE A 215 6.03 6.44 9.49
CA ILE A 215 6.65 6.77 10.80
C ILE A 215 6.73 5.52 11.70
N LEU A 216 5.71 4.66 11.66
CA LEU A 216 5.70 3.41 12.42
C LEU A 216 6.63 2.35 11.84
N ARG A 217 6.70 2.23 10.51
CA ARG A 217 7.44 1.14 9.84
C ARG A 217 8.92 1.43 9.60
N VAL A 218 9.25 2.62 9.09
CA VAL A 218 10.60 3.00 8.65
C VAL A 218 11.65 2.75 9.73
N PRO A 219 11.42 3.04 11.02
CA PRO A 219 12.42 2.79 12.07
C PRO A 219 12.96 1.35 12.10
N PHE A 220 12.13 0.35 11.80
CA PHE A 220 12.52 -1.07 11.83
C PHE A 220 13.44 -1.48 10.67
N PHE A 221 13.42 -0.71 9.58
CA PHE A 221 14.29 -0.93 8.42
C PHE A 221 15.60 -0.12 8.51
N LEU A 222 15.68 0.79 9.48
CA LEU A 222 16.88 1.55 9.82
C LEU A 222 17.63 0.89 10.99
N ARG A 223 18.87 1.33 11.22
CA ARG A 223 19.72 0.88 12.34
C ARG A 223 19.40 1.56 13.67
N LEU A 224 18.13 1.92 13.89
CA LEU A 224 17.71 2.63 15.10
C LEU A 224 17.61 1.71 16.32
N PHE A 225 17.47 0.41 16.11
CA PHE A 225 17.29 -0.59 17.17
C PHE A 225 18.56 -1.36 17.55
N ASP A 226 19.73 -1.04 16.97
CA ASP A 226 20.97 -1.81 17.15
C ASP A 226 21.33 -2.01 18.64
N LYS A 227 21.18 -0.96 19.44
CA LYS A 227 21.49 -0.97 20.89
C LYS A 227 20.37 -1.52 21.77
N ILE A 228 19.21 -1.87 21.20
CA ILE A 228 18.03 -2.31 21.96
C ILE A 228 17.99 -3.84 22.01
N PRO A 229 17.81 -4.47 23.18
CA PRO A 229 17.66 -5.93 23.30
C PRO A 229 16.46 -6.48 22.50
N LEU A 230 16.60 -7.68 21.92
CA LEU A 230 15.55 -8.30 21.11
C LEU A 230 14.23 -8.55 21.88
N ILE A 231 14.35 -8.85 23.17
CA ILE A 231 13.18 -9.02 24.06
C ILE A 231 12.34 -7.74 24.20
N ILE A 232 12.95 -6.57 23.98
CA ILE A 232 12.26 -5.27 23.96
C ILE A 232 11.79 -4.93 22.54
N ILE A 233 12.56 -5.30 21.51
CA ILE A 233 12.17 -5.06 20.11
C ILE A 233 10.88 -5.80 19.77
N PHE A 234 10.71 -7.05 20.21
CA PHE A 234 9.53 -7.86 19.92
C PHE A 234 8.19 -7.19 20.30
N PRO A 235 7.96 -6.72 21.55
CA PRO A 235 6.72 -6.04 21.90
C PRO A 235 6.54 -4.70 21.16
N ILE A 236 7.62 -3.97 20.85
CA ILE A 236 7.54 -2.74 20.03
C ILE A 236 7.08 -3.09 18.61
N SER A 237 7.64 -4.14 17.99
CA SER A 237 7.21 -4.65 16.68
C SER A 237 5.74 -5.11 16.71
N ALA A 238 5.30 -5.73 17.80
CA ALA A 238 3.92 -6.15 17.96
C ALA A 238 2.95 -4.96 17.95
N ILE A 239 3.20 -3.95 18.80
CA ILE A 239 2.37 -2.75 18.89
C ILE A 239 2.36 -2.00 17.55
N ALA A 240 3.55 -1.76 16.97
CA ALA A 240 3.67 -1.08 15.69
C ALA A 240 2.97 -1.86 14.56
N GLY A 241 3.12 -3.19 14.52
CA GLY A 241 2.53 -4.06 13.52
C GLY A 241 1.00 -4.08 13.58
N ILE A 242 0.42 -4.08 14.79
CA ILE A 242 -1.04 -4.00 14.97
C ILE A 242 -1.58 -2.67 14.45
N ILE A 243 -1.03 -1.54 14.93
CA ILE A 243 -1.47 -0.20 14.52
C ILE A 243 -1.32 -0.03 13.01
N SER A 244 -0.17 -0.44 12.48
CA SER A 244 0.14 -0.36 11.07
C SER A 244 -0.81 -1.19 10.20
N SER A 245 -1.25 -2.34 10.68
CA SER A 245 -2.22 -3.18 9.97
C SER A 245 -3.58 -2.48 9.84
N PHE A 246 -4.07 -1.87 10.91
CA PHE A 246 -5.32 -1.10 10.86
C PHE A 246 -5.23 0.12 9.96
N LEU A 247 -4.11 0.86 10.02
CA LEU A 247 -3.85 1.97 9.10
C LEU A 247 -3.82 1.50 7.64
N GLY A 248 -3.16 0.38 7.36
CA GLY A 248 -3.12 -0.21 6.02
C GLY A 248 -4.52 -0.54 5.49
N ILE A 249 -5.34 -1.23 6.29
CA ILE A 249 -6.74 -1.55 5.91
C ILE A 249 -7.54 -0.27 5.67
N PHE A 250 -7.40 0.73 6.55
CA PHE A 250 -8.10 2.00 6.43
C PHE A 250 -7.72 2.75 5.14
N ILE A 251 -6.42 2.82 4.81
CA ILE A 251 -5.92 3.44 3.57
C ILE A 251 -6.55 2.77 2.33
N LEU A 252 -6.63 1.44 2.31
CA LEU A 252 -7.17 0.70 1.17
C LEU A 252 -8.67 0.95 1.00
N VAL A 253 -9.44 0.86 2.09
CA VAL A 253 -10.88 1.12 2.07
C VAL A 253 -11.16 2.55 1.63
N MET A 254 -10.43 3.52 2.18
CA MET A 254 -10.58 4.91 1.78
C MET A 254 -10.21 5.12 0.31
N GLY A 255 -9.15 4.45 -0.17
CA GLY A 255 -8.78 4.46 -1.58
C GLY A 255 -9.89 3.93 -2.50
N VAL A 256 -10.59 2.87 -2.11
CA VAL A 256 -11.76 2.34 -2.84
C VAL A 256 -12.90 3.35 -2.88
N ILE A 257 -13.25 3.94 -1.73
CA ILE A 257 -14.36 4.90 -1.63
C ILE A 257 -14.07 6.16 -2.46
N ILE A 258 -12.84 6.69 -2.39
CA ILE A 258 -12.44 7.85 -3.20
C ILE A 258 -12.47 7.49 -4.69
N PHE A 259 -11.95 6.32 -5.06
CA PHE A 259 -11.97 5.86 -6.44
C PHE A 259 -13.41 5.80 -6.99
N LEU A 260 -14.32 5.12 -6.30
CA LEU A 260 -15.72 4.99 -6.74
C LEU A 260 -16.40 6.36 -6.83
N ASN A 261 -16.21 7.25 -5.84
CA ASN A 261 -16.79 8.60 -5.89
C ASN A 261 -16.24 9.45 -7.05
N VAL A 262 -14.96 9.31 -7.38
CA VAL A 262 -14.34 10.02 -8.51
C VAL A 262 -14.80 9.45 -9.83
N GLU A 263 -14.95 8.13 -9.91
CA GLU A 263 -15.41 7.46 -11.12
C GLU A 263 -16.88 7.77 -11.42
N TYR A 264 -17.77 7.76 -10.41
CA TYR A 264 -19.17 8.12 -10.64
C TYR A 264 -19.34 9.57 -11.13
N ASP A 265 -18.62 10.53 -10.56
CA ASP A 265 -18.59 11.91 -11.09
C ASP A 265 -18.04 11.98 -12.52
N TYR A 266 -17.06 11.14 -12.86
CA TYR A 266 -16.50 11.10 -14.20
C TYR A 266 -17.52 10.57 -15.21
N LEU A 267 -18.21 9.47 -14.89
CA LEU A 267 -19.24 8.86 -15.74
C LEU A 267 -20.43 9.79 -15.92
N GLU A 268 -20.91 10.42 -14.85
CA GLU A 268 -22.02 11.39 -14.90
C GLU A 268 -21.70 12.55 -15.86
N LYS A 269 -20.47 13.07 -15.82
CA LYS A 269 -20.01 14.13 -16.75
C LYS A 269 -19.92 13.69 -18.20
N GLN A 270 -19.78 12.39 -18.45
CA GLN A 270 -19.80 11.81 -19.79
C GLN A 270 -21.21 11.46 -20.26
N GLY A 271 -22.23 11.60 -19.39
CA GLY A 271 -23.59 11.17 -19.67
C GLY A 271 -23.75 9.64 -19.69
N LEU A 272 -22.91 8.93 -18.92
CA LEU A 272 -22.88 7.48 -18.79
C LEU A 272 -23.33 7.00 -17.41
#